data_AF-A0A7V4EZQ7-F1
#
_entry.id   AF-A0A7V4EZQ7-F1
#
_cell.length_a   1.000
_cell.length_b   1.000
_cell.length_c   1.000
_cell.angle_alpha   90.00
_cell.angle_beta   90.00
_cell.angle_gamma   90.00
#
_symmetry.space_group_name_H-M   'P 1'
#
loop_
_entity.id
_entity.type
_entity.pdbx_description
1 polymer ?
#
loop_
_entity_poly.entity_id
_entity_poly.type
_entity_poly.pdbx_seq_one_letter_code
_entity_poly.pdbx_strand_id
1 'polypeptide(L)'
;MERREFVKSMSSIGVFALVNSDYNIALQRISDFPLIKPKCLKAGDKVAIVAPATNVADPDDLRKAREVCNHYKLQPVFSNLLFEGSGYRTKSRIERAN
;
A
#
# COMPACT_ATOMS: atom_id res chain seq x y z
N MET A 1 18.61 8.05 55.85
CA MET A 1 18.38 8.27 54.40
C MET A 1 16.91 8.65 54.23
N GLU A 2 16.64 9.91 53.93
CA GLU A 2 15.29 10.47 53.89
C GLU A 2 14.47 9.83 52.76
N ARG A 3 13.31 9.24 53.07
CA ARG A 3 12.45 8.52 52.09
C ARG A 3 12.07 9.37 50.87
N ARG A 4 12.07 10.70 51.01
CA ARG A 4 11.85 11.65 49.90
C ARG A 4 12.96 11.64 48.86
N GLU A 5 14.21 11.42 49.26
CA GLU A 5 15.33 11.39 48.32
C GLU A 5 15.37 10.07 47.53
N PHE A 6 14.90 8.97 48.14
CA PHE A 6 14.73 7.69 47.45
C PHE A 6 13.67 7.74 46.35
N VAL A 7 12.50 8.36 46.62
CA VAL A 7 11.44 8.50 45.61
C VAL A 7 11.91 9.36 44.43
N LYS A 8 12.60 10.47 44.70
CA LYS A 8 13.19 11.32 43.65
C LYS A 8 14.17 10.55 42.77
N SER A 9 15.03 9.73 43.38
CA SER A 9 15.99 8.85 42.69
C SER A 9 15.33 7.75 41.86
N MET A 10 14.24 7.13 42.33
CA MET A 10 13.52 6.11 41.56
C MET A 10 12.77 6.71 40.35
N SER A 11 12.22 7.92 40.50
CA SER A 11 11.55 8.60 39.38
C SER A 11 12.49 9.04 38.26
N SER A 12 13.75 9.37 38.55
CA SER A 12 14.72 9.77 37.50
C SER A 12 15.25 8.58 36.69
N ILE A 13 15.31 7.39 37.29
CA ILE A 13 15.75 6.16 36.61
C ILE A 13 14.67 5.63 35.65
N GLY A 14 13.38 5.72 36.03
CA GLY A 14 12.27 5.26 35.19
C GLY A 14 12.07 6.09 33.92
N VAL A 15 12.36 7.39 33.95
CA VAL A 15 12.26 8.26 32.77
C VAL A 15 13.39 7.96 31.78
N PHE A 16 14.62 7.73 32.25
CA PHE A 16 15.76 7.45 31.36
C PHE A 16 15.62 6.15 30.56
N ALA A 17 14.96 5.13 31.12
CA ALA A 17 14.69 3.87 30.44
C ALA A 17 13.66 4.00 29.28
N LEU A 18 12.78 4.99 29.33
CA LEU A 18 11.78 5.24 28.28
C LEU A 18 12.33 6.08 27.12
N VAL A 19 13.32 6.95 27.37
CA VAL A 19 13.92 7.79 26.31
C VAL A 19 14.86 6.99 25.40
N ASN A 20 15.51 5.93 25.92
CA ASN A 20 16.39 5.03 25.13
C ASN A 20 15.68 3.78 24.60
N SER A 21 14.37 3.83 24.38
CA SER A 21 13.67 2.75 23.69
C SER A 21 13.95 2.84 22.18
N ASP A 22 14.94 2.07 21.70
CA ASP A 22 15.33 1.91 20.29
C ASP A 22 14.15 1.58 19.34
N TYR A 23 13.03 1.10 19.87
CA TYR A 23 11.80 0.86 19.12
C TYR A 23 11.23 2.12 18.46
N ASN A 24 11.38 3.30 19.06
CA ASN A 24 10.88 4.54 18.46
C ASN A 24 11.73 4.99 17.25
N ILE A 25 13.04 4.71 17.28
CA ILE A 25 13.96 5.03 16.18
C ILE A 25 13.71 4.11 14.98
N ALA A 26 13.39 2.83 15.22
CA ALA A 26 13.09 1.87 14.16
C ALA A 26 11.79 2.21 13.39
N LEU A 27 10.75 2.72 14.08
CA LEU A 27 9.51 3.18 13.45
C LEU A 27 9.70 4.49 12.66
N GLN A 28 10.60 5.37 13.13
CA GLN A 28 10.92 6.63 12.44
C GLN A 28 11.59 6.38 11.08
N ARG A 29 12.47 5.37 10.97
CA ARG A 29 13.17 5.04 9.72
C ARG A 29 12.26 4.52 8.59
N ILE A 30 11.11 3.94 8.92
CA ILE A 30 10.12 3.53 7.90
C ILE A 30 9.43 4.76 7.29
N SER A 31 9.42 5.89 8.01
CA SER A 31 8.80 7.16 7.59
C SER A 31 9.75 8.10 6.82
N ASP A 32 11.03 7.76 6.66
CA ASP A 32 12.02 8.69 6.07
C ASP A 32 11.82 8.92 4.55
N PHE A 33 11.01 8.08 3.89
CA PHE A 33 10.57 8.32 2.52
C PHE A 33 9.18 8.95 2.53
N PRO A 34 9.04 10.24 2.16
CA PRO A 34 7.72 10.85 2.08
C PRO A 34 6.90 10.12 1.00
N LEU A 35 5.74 9.60 1.39
CA LEU A 35 4.80 8.98 0.45
C LEU A 35 4.43 9.97 -0.65
N ILE A 36 4.67 9.60 -1.90
CA ILE A 36 4.34 10.44 -3.05
C ILE A 36 2.82 10.42 -3.25
N LYS A 37 2.18 11.59 -3.14
CA LYS A 37 0.76 11.73 -3.45
C LYS A 37 0.56 11.73 -4.98
N PRO A 38 -0.24 10.82 -5.55
CA PRO A 38 -0.51 10.81 -6.99
C PRO A 38 -1.38 12.01 -7.39
N LYS A 39 -1.33 12.37 -8.67
CA LYS A 39 -2.18 13.41 -9.25
C LYS A 39 -3.64 12.94 -9.29
N CYS A 40 -4.58 13.85 -9.07
CA CYS A 40 -6.00 13.54 -9.26
C CYS A 40 -6.30 13.26 -10.73
N LEU A 41 -7.13 12.26 -10.98
CA LEU A 41 -7.61 11.91 -12.32
C LEU A 41 -8.55 12.99 -12.87
N LYS A 42 -8.53 13.16 -14.19
CA LYS A 42 -9.39 14.05 -14.96
C LYS A 42 -10.04 13.28 -16.11
N ALA A 43 -11.12 13.84 -16.64
CA ALA A 43 -11.73 13.32 -17.86
C ALA A 43 -10.70 13.26 -19.00
N GLY A 44 -10.67 12.14 -19.71
CA GLY A 44 -9.71 11.84 -20.78
C GLY A 44 -8.47 11.08 -20.30
N ASP A 45 -8.20 11.02 -18.99
CA ASP A 45 -7.03 10.30 -18.47
C ASP A 45 -7.16 8.79 -18.72
N LYS A 46 -6.01 8.16 -18.96
CA LYS A 46 -5.91 6.71 -19.16
C LYS A 46 -5.84 5.98 -17.82
N VAL A 47 -6.59 4.91 -17.70
CA VAL A 47 -6.57 4.01 -16.54
C VAL A 47 -6.26 2.60 -16.99
N ALA A 48 -5.17 2.04 -16.49
CA ALA A 48 -4.81 0.66 -16.76
C ALA A 48 -5.66 -0.28 -15.91
N ILE A 49 -6.32 -1.24 -16.57
CA ILE A 49 -7.05 -2.33 -15.93
C ILE A 49 -6.15 -3.56 -15.96
N VAL A 50 -5.71 -3.96 -14.76
CA VAL A 50 -4.79 -5.07 -14.55
C VAL A 50 -5.36 -6.02 -13.51
N ALA A 51 -5.06 -7.31 -13.66
CA ALA A 51 -5.51 -8.35 -12.73
C ALA A 51 -4.28 -9.12 -12.22
N PRO A 52 -3.53 -8.54 -11.26
CA PRO A 52 -2.28 -9.13 -10.79
C PRO A 52 -2.54 -10.43 -10.04
N ALA A 53 -3.54 -10.50 -9.18
CA ALA A 53 -3.77 -11.70 -8.35
C ALA A 53 -4.37 -12.86 -9.15
N THR A 54 -5.52 -12.62 -9.79
CA THR A 54 -6.35 -13.66 -10.39
C THR A 54 -6.78 -13.28 -11.79
N ASN A 55 -6.83 -14.24 -12.72
CA ASN A 55 -7.34 -13.99 -14.07
C ASN A 55 -8.84 -13.68 -14.04
N VAL A 56 -9.27 -12.84 -14.97
CA VAL A 56 -10.68 -12.50 -15.18
C VAL A 56 -11.31 -13.60 -16.01
N ALA A 57 -12.21 -14.38 -15.40
CA ALA A 57 -12.83 -15.54 -16.05
C ALA A 57 -14.02 -15.16 -16.95
N ASP A 58 -14.77 -14.11 -16.58
CA ASP A 58 -15.96 -13.67 -17.28
C ASP A 58 -15.69 -12.37 -18.07
N PRO A 59 -15.84 -12.37 -19.41
CA PRO A 59 -15.69 -11.15 -20.20
C PRO A 59 -16.71 -10.05 -19.86
N ASP A 60 -17.87 -10.38 -19.28
CA ASP A 60 -18.87 -9.38 -18.89
C ASP A 60 -18.37 -8.44 -17.79
N ASP A 61 -17.46 -8.90 -16.93
CA ASP A 61 -16.87 -8.05 -15.89
C ASP A 61 -15.97 -6.97 -16.48
N LEU A 62 -15.30 -7.25 -17.61
CA LEU A 62 -14.53 -6.24 -18.34
C LEU A 62 -15.45 -5.23 -19.04
N ARG A 63 -16.61 -5.67 -19.52
CA ARG A 63 -17.63 -4.77 -20.09
C ARG A 63 -18.14 -3.81 -19.02
N LYS A 64 -18.48 -4.30 -17.83
CA LYS A 64 -18.89 -3.45 -16.69
C LYS A 64 -17.78 -2.48 -16.29
N ALA A 65 -16.54 -2.94 -16.21
CA ALA A 65 -15.40 -2.08 -15.91
C ALA A 65 -15.25 -0.94 -16.93
N ARG A 66 -15.43 -1.23 -18.22
CA ARG A 66 -15.44 -0.22 -19.29
C ARG A 66 -16.59 0.77 -19.12
N GLU A 67 -17.78 0.31 -18.80
CA GLU A 67 -18.95 1.17 -18.56
C GLU A 67 -18.69 2.15 -17.40
N VAL A 68 -18.10 1.68 -16.31
CA VAL A 68 -17.71 2.52 -15.17
C VAL A 68 -16.66 3.55 -15.59
N CYS A 69 -15.60 3.16 -16.31
CA CYS A 69 -14.61 4.11 -16.80
C CYS A 69 -15.24 5.17 -17.73
N ASN A 70 -16.11 4.76 -18.63
CA ASN A 70 -16.82 5.66 -19.54
C ASN A 70 -17.73 6.64 -18.80
N HIS A 71 -18.40 6.20 -17.74
CA HIS A 71 -19.22 7.07 -16.88
C HIS A 71 -18.39 8.22 -16.30
N TYR A 72 -17.16 7.94 -15.85
CA TYR A 72 -16.21 8.95 -15.36
C TYR A 72 -15.41 9.65 -16.47
N LYS A 73 -15.72 9.38 -17.74
CA LYS A 73 -15.00 9.90 -18.92
C LYS A 73 -13.51 9.53 -18.92
N LEU A 74 -13.15 8.39 -18.35
CA LEU A 74 -11.78 7.85 -18.32
C LEU A 74 -11.57 6.89 -19.50
N GLN A 75 -10.33 6.74 -19.94
CA GLN A 75 -9.95 5.85 -21.03
C GLN A 75 -9.38 4.52 -20.48
N PRO A 76 -10.16 3.43 -20.44
CA PRO A 76 -9.65 2.16 -19.92
C PRO A 76 -8.68 1.52 -20.91
N VAL A 77 -7.52 1.08 -20.42
CA VAL A 77 -6.52 0.30 -21.15
C VAL A 77 -6.42 -1.08 -20.50
N PHE A 78 -6.84 -2.11 -21.22
CA PHE A 78 -6.88 -3.49 -20.70
C PHE A 78 -5.55 -4.19 -20.97
N SER A 79 -4.94 -4.78 -19.95
CA SER A 79 -3.75 -5.60 -20.12
C SER A 79 -4.08 -6.90 -20.86
N ASN A 80 -3.14 -7.38 -21.68
CA ASN A 80 -3.26 -8.68 -22.35
C ASN A 80 -3.31 -9.83 -21.36
N LEU A 81 -2.72 -9.63 -20.17
CA LEU A 81 -2.64 -10.61 -19.11
C LEU A 81 -3.95 -10.73 -18.30
N LEU A 82 -5.08 -10.15 -18.74
CA LEU A 82 -6.32 -10.28 -17.97
C LEU A 82 -6.90 -11.70 -18.03
N PHE A 83 -6.82 -12.34 -19.19
CA PHE A 83 -7.42 -13.67 -19.43
C PHE A 83 -6.42 -14.81 -19.21
N GLU A 84 -5.18 -14.58 -19.59
CA GLU A 84 -4.13 -15.61 -19.61
C GLU A 84 -3.18 -15.50 -18.42
N GLY A 85 -2.58 -16.63 -18.04
CA GLY A 85 -1.55 -16.71 -17.00
C GLY A 85 -0.96 -18.11 -16.93
N SER A 86 0.32 -18.21 -16.55
CA SER A 86 1.02 -19.50 -16.48
C SER A 86 0.44 -20.51 -15.47
N GLY A 87 -0.33 -20.08 -14.48
CA GLY A 87 -0.85 -20.92 -13.40
C GLY A 87 -2.37 -21.10 -13.37
N TYR A 88 -2.86 -21.96 -12.47
CA TYR A 88 -4.30 -22.13 -12.23
C TYR A 88 -4.87 -20.88 -11.57
N ARG A 89 -5.60 -20.08 -12.37
CA ARG A 89 -6.24 -18.81 -11.97
C ARG A 89 -5.28 -17.76 -11.41
N THR A 90 -3.99 -18.03 -11.31
CA THR A 90 -2.96 -17.17 -10.70
C THR A 90 -1.75 -17.10 -11.61
N LYS A 91 -1.00 -16.00 -11.52
CA LYS A 91 0.14 -15.71 -12.41
C LYS A 91 1.46 -15.81 -11.67
N SER A 92 2.52 -16.12 -12.41
CA SER A 92 3.88 -16.09 -11.86
C SER A 92 4.24 -14.67 -11.41
N ARG A 93 5.22 -14.55 -10.50
CA ARG A 93 5.66 -13.23 -10.00
C ARG A 93 6.14 -12.31 -11.12
N ILE A 94 6.83 -12.88 -12.11
CA ILE A 94 7.39 -12.16 -13.25
C ILE A 94 6.26 -11.65 -14.16
N GLU A 95 5.29 -12.50 -14.48
CA GLU A 95 4.13 -12.09 -15.30
C GLU A 95 3.29 -11.00 -14.65
N ARG A 96 3.22 -10.93 -13.32
CA ARG A 96 2.45 -9.87 -12.63
C ARG A 96 3.15 -8.52 -12.60
N ALA A 97 4.47 -8.53 -12.70
CA ALA A 97 5.29 -7.33 -12.59
C ALA A 97 5.46 -6.62 -13.94
N ASN A 98 5.28 -7.34 -15.04
CA ASN A 98 5.38 -6.86 -16.42
C ASN A 98 4.01 -6.42 -16.97
#